data_AF-A0A553NWE4-F1
#
_entry.id   AF-A0A553NWE4-F1
#
_cell.length_a   1.000
_cell.length_b   1.000
_cell.length_c   1.000
_cell.angle_alpha   90.00
_cell.angle_beta   90.00
_cell.angle_gamma   90.00
#
_symmetry.space_group_name_H-M   'P 1'
#
loop_
_entity.id
_entity.type
_entity.pdbx_description
1 polymer ?
#
loop_
_entity_poly.entity_id
_entity_poly.type
_entity_poly.pdbx_seq_one_letter_code
_entity_poly.pdbx_strand_id
1 'polypeptide(L)'
;MSSYSLSEESHLNMNMHKSGLGMLRCALRSTLLWKCDISTMKLVPLCYKVKSLASTQPRSDKSKALASKSIRYYCHSASDAAKESTAATATTEVPQNEAENNPLLVYLAQCKSPMEVLDELNRYPISVNEIGKIFYKMWQFTKEMPFEQRQREFKLINEHPEFSALCERLTIEAGALENKFLVRTLRVTVNLAVSHDSRVVQTLLRIAQEHLNQFDLDSLCILSHTLHKMKSSNAQPLREAIRRLLLDHIPETSNVKTLTMLMKAVGKDSPLELKKQLASKVFSLSSEFTSADHFHIFSGLAKIDLKHTPLLDTCSKKLAENLHDYSFTQLLTVLWCCLEGKYRNHTLFSSISKHMADTIDTWRDQQ
;
A
#
# COMPACT_ATOMS: atom_id res chain seq x y z
N MET A 1 35.71 41.76 17.41
CA MET A 1 36.07 40.92 18.57
C MET A 1 34.84 40.10 18.95
N SER A 2 35.00 38.77 18.92
CA SER A 2 34.39 37.71 19.76
C SER A 2 33.02 37.92 20.43
N SER A 3 32.10 36.94 20.56
CA SER A 3 32.03 35.51 20.18
C SER A 3 30.84 34.86 20.92
N TYR A 4 30.33 33.72 20.40
CA TYR A 4 29.48 32.68 21.04
C TYR A 4 28.00 33.03 21.34
N SER A 5 26.99 32.17 21.16
CA SER A 5 26.82 30.81 20.60
C SER A 5 25.33 30.48 20.55
N LEU A 6 24.83 29.91 19.44
CA LEU A 6 23.49 29.33 19.30
C LEU A 6 23.65 27.85 18.91
N SER A 7 23.39 26.97 19.87
CA SER A 7 23.29 25.52 19.68
C SER A 7 22.11 25.07 20.51
N GLU A 8 20.98 24.73 19.87
CA GLU A 8 20.00 23.72 20.34
C GLU A 8 18.76 23.52 19.45
N GLU A 9 18.68 24.10 18.24
CA GLU A 9 17.56 23.84 17.30
C GLU A 9 17.82 22.74 16.25
N SER A 10 18.92 21.98 16.35
CA SER A 10 19.34 21.02 15.31
C SER A 10 18.99 19.54 15.57
N HIS A 11 18.19 19.19 16.59
CA HIS A 11 18.13 17.80 17.08
C HIS A 11 16.85 16.99 16.85
N LEU A 12 15.78 17.51 16.25
CA LEU A 12 14.52 16.75 16.08
C LEU A 12 14.01 16.57 14.64
N ASN A 13 14.65 17.17 13.63
CA ASN A 13 14.36 16.89 12.21
C ASN A 13 15.42 15.98 11.54
N MET A 14 16.31 15.38 12.33
CA MET A 14 17.48 14.61 11.88
C MET A 14 17.31 13.08 11.84
N ASN A 15 16.09 12.52 11.96
CA ASN A 15 15.91 11.07 12.07
C ASN A 15 15.19 10.34 10.91
N MET A 16 14.63 11.04 9.91
CA MET A 16 14.17 10.39 8.66
C MET A 16 15.17 10.52 7.50
N HIS A 17 15.93 11.62 7.42
CA HIS A 17 16.94 11.81 6.36
C HIS A 17 18.25 11.04 6.59
N LYS A 18 18.51 10.51 7.79
CA LYS A 18 19.73 9.76 8.10
C LYS A 18 19.70 8.27 7.75
N SER A 19 18.54 7.65 7.51
CA SER A 19 18.43 6.21 7.21
C SER A 19 18.62 5.88 5.71
N GLY A 20 18.23 6.77 4.80
CA GLY A 20 18.48 6.61 3.35
C GLY A 20 19.96 6.78 2.98
N LEU A 21 20.64 7.70 3.67
CA LEU A 21 22.07 8.00 3.51
C LEU A 21 23.00 6.86 3.97
N GLY A 22 22.53 5.95 4.84
CA GLY A 22 23.30 4.80 5.34
C GLY A 22 23.33 3.61 4.37
N MET A 23 22.22 3.33 3.68
CA MET A 23 22.12 2.16 2.78
C MET A 23 22.75 2.40 1.42
N LEU A 24 22.76 3.66 0.96
CA LEU A 24 23.40 4.05 -0.30
C LEU A 24 24.93 4.13 -0.20
N ARG A 25 25.46 4.48 0.98
CA ARG A 25 26.89 4.39 1.29
C ARG A 25 27.45 2.96 1.30
N CYS A 26 26.60 1.94 1.51
CA CYS A 26 26.96 0.52 1.41
C CYS A 26 26.86 -0.02 -0.03
N ALA A 27 25.87 0.41 -0.81
CA ALA A 27 25.68 -0.04 -2.19
C ALA A 27 26.83 0.38 -3.13
N LEU A 28 27.51 1.51 -2.85
CA LEU A 28 28.50 2.11 -3.74
C LEU A 28 29.98 1.94 -3.31
N ARG A 29 30.28 1.37 -2.14
CA ARG A 29 31.68 1.21 -1.65
C ARG A 29 32.39 -0.08 -2.09
N SER A 30 31.75 -1.01 -2.80
CA SER A 30 32.39 -2.28 -3.17
C SER A 30 32.02 -2.75 -4.57
N THR A 31 32.48 -2.00 -5.57
CA THR A 31 32.66 -2.41 -6.97
C THR A 31 33.61 -3.63 -7.16
N LEU A 32 33.79 -4.47 -6.15
CA LEU A 32 34.49 -5.76 -6.16
C LEU A 32 33.84 -6.72 -5.16
N LEU A 33 32.59 -7.18 -5.39
CA LEU A 33 31.98 -8.25 -4.58
C LEU A 33 30.87 -8.99 -5.34
N TRP A 34 31.27 -9.69 -6.41
CA TRP A 34 30.49 -10.80 -6.98
C TRP A 34 31.27 -12.12 -6.95
N LYS A 35 32.12 -12.30 -5.93
CA LYS A 35 32.67 -13.59 -5.50
C LYS A 35 32.41 -13.75 -4.01
N CYS A 36 31.25 -14.28 -3.63
CA CYS A 36 31.07 -14.92 -2.32
C CYS A 36 29.92 -15.94 -2.38
N ASP A 37 30.24 -17.12 -1.87
CA ASP A 37 29.43 -18.32 -1.85
C ASP A 37 28.17 -18.22 -0.99
N ILE A 38 27.21 -19.08 -1.31
CA ILE A 38 25.78 -19.10 -0.93
C ILE A 38 25.49 -19.25 0.59
N SER A 39 26.48 -19.21 1.47
CA SER A 39 26.32 -19.54 2.91
C SER A 39 26.10 -18.33 3.84
N THR A 40 26.39 -17.09 3.42
CA THR A 40 26.33 -15.91 4.32
C THR A 40 24.98 -15.20 4.38
N MET A 41 24.05 -15.42 3.44
CA MET A 41 22.69 -14.83 3.50
C MET A 41 21.68 -15.61 4.36
N LYS A 42 22.06 -16.75 4.97
CA LYS A 42 21.15 -17.54 5.82
C LYS A 42 20.97 -17.00 7.25
N LEU A 43 21.65 -15.93 7.66
CA LEU A 43 21.70 -15.51 9.06
C LEU A 43 21.11 -14.13 9.41
N VAL A 44 20.29 -13.52 8.55
CA VAL A 44 19.56 -12.29 8.93
C VAL A 44 18.06 -12.54 8.96
N PRO A 45 17.48 -12.91 10.11
CA PRO A 45 16.05 -12.78 10.31
C PRO A 45 15.72 -11.30 10.54
N LEU A 46 15.15 -10.65 9.53
CA LEU A 46 14.45 -9.36 9.71
C LEU A 46 13.15 -9.62 10.49
N CYS A 47 13.29 -9.80 11.80
CA CYS A 47 12.20 -9.83 12.77
C CYS A 47 12.36 -8.63 13.70
N TYR A 48 11.59 -7.56 13.47
CA TYR A 48 11.40 -6.55 14.50
C TYR A 48 10.54 -7.16 15.61
N LYS A 49 11.19 -7.58 16.68
CA LYS A 49 10.56 -8.02 17.93
C LYS A 49 11.25 -7.27 19.07
N VAL A 50 10.67 -6.15 19.48
CA VAL A 50 11.12 -5.44 20.69
C VAL A 50 10.65 -6.27 21.89
N LYS A 51 11.58 -7.00 22.51
CA LYS A 51 11.39 -7.50 23.87
C LYS A 51 11.94 -6.47 24.84
N SER A 52 11.03 -5.99 25.67
CA SER A 52 11.24 -5.49 27.03
C SER A 52 12.49 -6.09 27.70
N LEU A 53 13.33 -5.23 28.26
CA LEU A 53 14.13 -5.56 29.43
C LEU A 53 13.74 -4.60 30.55
N ALA A 54 12.95 -5.13 31.47
CA ALA A 54 12.99 -4.73 32.86
C ALA A 54 14.17 -5.40 33.56
N SER A 55 14.63 -4.74 34.63
CA SER A 55 15.51 -5.19 35.72
C SER A 55 16.99 -4.80 35.63
N THR A 56 17.29 -3.66 36.26
CA THR A 56 18.24 -3.60 37.39
C THR A 56 17.79 -2.49 38.36
N GLN A 57 17.54 -2.86 39.61
CA GLN A 57 17.39 -2.00 40.80
C GLN A 57 18.65 -2.21 41.68
N PRO A 58 18.93 -1.48 42.79
CA PRO A 58 18.15 -0.42 43.47
C PRO A 58 18.96 0.79 44.03
N ARG A 59 18.27 1.90 44.36
CA ARG A 59 18.49 2.79 45.57
C ARG A 59 17.59 4.04 45.50
N SER A 60 16.63 4.19 46.42
CA SER A 60 16.53 5.25 47.47
C SER A 60 16.81 6.68 46.96
N ASP A 61 15.96 7.70 47.05
CA ASP A 61 15.14 8.16 48.19
C ASP A 61 14.11 9.25 47.76
N LYS A 62 13.01 9.35 48.50
CA LYS A 62 12.10 10.49 48.80
C LYS A 62 12.18 11.79 47.95
N SER A 63 11.04 12.21 47.36
CA SER A 63 10.17 13.33 47.88
C SER A 63 9.45 14.18 46.81
N LYS A 64 8.15 14.40 47.08
CA LYS A 64 7.30 15.60 46.86
C LYS A 64 6.87 16.06 45.45
N ALA A 65 5.59 16.47 45.44
CA ALA A 65 4.74 16.95 44.37
C ALA A 65 5.11 18.33 43.81
N LEU A 66 4.67 18.64 42.58
CA LEU A 66 3.91 19.87 42.27
C LEU A 66 3.24 19.81 40.88
N ALA A 67 2.26 20.70 40.71
CA ALA A 67 1.14 20.68 39.78
C ALA A 67 1.41 21.20 38.34
N SER A 68 0.49 20.78 37.44
CA SER A 68 -0.15 21.52 36.34
C SER A 68 0.67 22.42 35.40
N LYS A 69 0.51 22.19 34.08
CA LYS A 69 -0.15 23.15 33.17
C LYS A 69 -0.47 22.56 31.80
N SER A 70 -1.74 22.68 31.44
CA SER A 70 -2.32 22.49 30.12
C SER A 70 -1.90 23.65 29.20
N ILE A 71 -1.54 23.37 27.94
CA ILE A 71 -1.40 24.40 26.90
C ILE A 71 -2.16 23.93 25.65
N ARG A 72 -3.28 24.62 25.38
CA ARG A 72 -3.98 24.65 24.10
C ARG A 72 -3.37 25.76 23.25
N TYR A 73 -3.14 25.53 21.96
CA TYR A 73 -2.88 26.58 20.99
C TYR A 73 -4.05 26.67 20.00
N TYR A 74 -4.72 27.82 20.01
CA TYR A 74 -5.56 28.33 18.93
C TYR A 74 -4.72 29.35 18.14
N CYS A 75 -4.77 29.34 16.82
CA CYS A 75 -4.35 30.48 16.00
C CYS A 75 -5.55 31.04 15.23
N HIS A 76 -5.75 32.35 15.43
CA HIS A 76 -6.77 33.19 14.84
C HIS A 76 -6.48 33.53 13.38
N SER A 77 -7.56 33.68 12.62
CA SER A 77 -7.65 34.35 11.33
C SER A 77 -7.68 35.87 11.47
N ALA A 78 -7.03 36.60 10.55
CA ALA A 78 -7.43 37.95 10.15
C ALA A 78 -6.92 38.28 8.74
N SER A 79 -7.80 38.94 7.97
CA SER A 79 -7.70 39.35 6.56
C SER A 79 -7.43 40.87 6.47
N ASP A 80 -6.79 41.31 5.37
CA ASP A 80 -7.21 42.40 4.46
C ASP A 80 -5.98 42.97 3.69
N ALA A 81 -5.89 42.73 2.37
CA ALA A 81 -6.23 43.64 1.24
C ALA A 81 -5.10 44.66 0.91
N ALA A 82 -4.60 44.88 -0.32
CA ALA A 82 -5.26 44.88 -1.63
C ALA A 82 -4.28 44.83 -2.86
N LYS A 83 -4.80 44.29 -4.00
CA LYS A 83 -4.61 44.65 -5.45
C LYS A 83 -3.23 44.48 -6.13
N GLU A 84 -3.04 43.98 -7.36
CA GLU A 84 -3.89 43.50 -8.48
C GLU A 84 -2.99 42.87 -9.59
N SER A 85 -3.59 42.01 -10.45
CA SER A 85 -3.20 41.66 -11.85
C SER A 85 -2.49 40.31 -12.18
N THR A 86 -3.35 39.35 -12.59
CA THR A 86 -3.35 38.53 -13.84
C THR A 86 -2.22 37.54 -14.18
N ALA A 87 -2.51 36.22 -14.16
CA ALA A 87 -2.62 35.35 -15.36
C ALA A 87 -2.70 33.83 -15.04
N ALA A 88 -3.82 33.23 -15.46
CA ALA A 88 -4.11 31.85 -15.89
C ALA A 88 -3.50 30.62 -15.16
N THR A 89 -4.40 29.94 -14.45
CA THR A 89 -4.32 28.62 -13.81
C THR A 89 -4.50 27.47 -14.81
N ALA A 90 -3.79 26.35 -14.60
CA ALA A 90 -4.20 25.03 -15.06
C ALA A 90 -4.03 24.04 -13.89
N THR A 91 -5.13 23.75 -13.19
CA THR A 91 -5.20 22.73 -12.13
C THR A 91 -6.10 21.61 -12.61
N THR A 92 -5.57 20.40 -12.55
CA THR A 92 -6.21 19.13 -12.85
C THR A 92 -7.55 18.99 -12.13
N GLU A 93 -8.62 18.92 -12.92
CA GLU A 93 -9.99 18.75 -12.48
C GLU A 93 -10.21 17.35 -11.87
N VAL A 94 -10.62 17.35 -10.59
CA VAL A 94 -11.46 16.30 -10.01
C VAL A 94 -12.88 16.58 -10.51
N PRO A 95 -13.70 15.60 -10.94
CA PRO A 95 -15.07 15.89 -11.32
C PRO A 95 -15.84 16.40 -10.10
N GLN A 96 -16.07 17.72 -10.04
CA GLN A 96 -16.57 18.48 -8.88
C GLN A 96 -18.06 18.24 -8.55
N ASN A 97 -18.81 17.50 -9.37
CA ASN A 97 -20.27 17.55 -9.30
C ASN A 97 -20.95 16.55 -8.32
N GLU A 98 -20.24 15.55 -7.77
CA GLU A 98 -20.84 14.59 -6.81
C GLU A 98 -20.61 14.94 -5.33
N ALA A 99 -19.54 15.67 -5.01
CA ALA A 99 -19.14 15.93 -3.62
C ALA A 99 -19.91 17.08 -2.96
N GLU A 100 -20.37 18.06 -3.73
CA GLU A 100 -21.08 19.24 -3.20
C GLU A 100 -22.52 18.93 -2.73
N ASN A 101 -23.13 17.83 -3.18
CA ASN A 101 -24.52 17.49 -2.90
C ASN A 101 -24.73 16.34 -1.89
N ASN A 102 -23.67 15.74 -1.34
CA ASN A 102 -23.79 14.65 -0.37
C ASN A 102 -23.25 15.07 1.02
N PRO A 103 -24.13 15.43 1.98
CA PRO A 103 -23.75 15.86 3.32
C PRO A 103 -22.87 14.84 4.08
N LEU A 104 -23.06 13.54 3.85
CA LEU A 104 -22.25 12.50 4.44
C LEU A 104 -20.80 12.56 3.94
N LEU A 105 -20.58 12.78 2.63
CA LEU A 105 -19.22 12.87 2.08
C LEU A 105 -18.47 14.10 2.59
N VAL A 106 -19.17 15.24 2.71
CA VAL A 106 -18.60 16.47 3.29
C VAL A 106 -18.18 16.25 4.74
N TYR A 107 -19.03 15.60 5.54
CA TYR A 107 -18.71 15.23 6.92
C TYR A 107 -17.51 14.28 7.00
N LEU A 108 -17.51 13.18 6.25
CA LEU A 108 -16.40 12.22 6.21
C LEU A 108 -15.08 12.87 5.78
N ALA A 109 -15.11 13.90 4.92
CA ALA A 109 -13.92 14.64 4.52
C ALA A 109 -13.31 15.43 5.69
N GLN A 110 -14.14 15.96 6.60
CA GLN A 110 -13.72 16.81 7.72
C GLN A 110 -13.24 16.03 8.95
N CYS A 111 -13.65 14.76 9.10
CA CYS A 111 -13.18 13.89 10.18
C CYS A 111 -11.64 13.76 10.18
N LYS A 112 -11.06 13.60 11.36
CA LYS A 112 -9.61 13.45 11.60
C LYS A 112 -9.23 12.15 12.30
N SER A 113 -10.21 11.37 12.74
CA SER A 113 -9.99 10.08 13.40
C SER A 113 -11.10 9.06 13.05
N PRO A 114 -10.87 7.75 13.28
CA PRO A 114 -11.93 6.75 13.11
C PRO A 114 -13.11 6.95 14.05
N MET A 115 -12.88 7.43 15.28
CA MET A 115 -13.96 7.66 16.25
C MET A 115 -14.84 8.84 15.84
N GLU A 116 -14.22 9.93 15.38
CA GLU A 116 -14.95 11.08 14.84
C GLU A 116 -15.84 10.73 13.64
N VAL A 117 -15.55 9.65 12.90
CA VAL A 117 -16.39 9.15 11.80
C VAL A 117 -17.66 8.48 12.34
N LEU A 118 -17.61 7.88 13.52
CA LEU A 118 -18.72 7.11 14.11
C LEU A 118 -19.58 7.96 15.05
N ASP A 119 -18.99 8.93 15.76
CA ASP A 119 -19.66 9.70 16.82
C ASP A 119 -20.91 10.48 16.33
N GLU A 120 -20.86 11.05 15.12
CA GLU A 120 -21.93 11.91 14.57
C GLU A 120 -22.59 11.32 13.32
N LEU A 121 -22.33 10.04 13.06
CA LEU A 121 -22.76 9.38 11.83
C LEU A 121 -24.29 9.23 11.75
N ASN A 122 -24.95 9.06 12.90
CA ASN A 122 -26.40 8.93 13.02
C ASN A 122 -27.20 10.15 12.53
N ARG A 123 -26.55 11.30 12.32
CA ARG A 123 -27.18 12.52 11.80
C ARG A 123 -27.36 12.51 10.28
N TYR A 124 -26.77 11.54 9.59
CA TYR A 124 -26.75 11.49 8.14
C TYR A 124 -27.58 10.30 7.63
N PRO A 125 -28.37 10.49 6.56
CA PRO A 125 -28.95 9.35 5.85
C PRO A 125 -27.82 8.56 5.18
N ILE A 126 -27.80 7.24 5.40
CA ILE A 126 -26.75 6.34 4.89
C ILE A 126 -27.39 5.22 4.10
N SER A 127 -27.12 5.18 2.80
CA SER A 127 -27.45 4.03 1.95
C SER A 127 -26.49 2.87 2.16
N VAL A 128 -26.92 1.64 1.85
CA VAL A 128 -26.07 0.44 2.00
C VAL A 128 -24.76 0.55 1.20
N ASN A 129 -24.79 1.16 0.01
CA ASN A 129 -23.63 1.39 -0.84
C ASN A 129 -22.60 2.37 -0.24
N GLU A 130 -23.02 3.22 0.71
CA GLU A 130 -22.15 4.18 1.38
C GLU A 130 -21.44 3.62 2.62
N ILE A 131 -21.93 2.52 3.19
CA ILE A 131 -21.32 1.88 4.36
C ILE A 131 -19.85 1.50 4.06
N GLY A 132 -19.59 0.99 2.85
CA GLY A 132 -18.22 0.72 2.40
C GLY A 132 -17.31 1.96 2.37
N LYS A 133 -17.87 3.15 2.07
CA LYS A 133 -17.11 4.42 2.07
C LYS A 133 -16.78 4.86 3.50
N ILE A 134 -17.72 4.70 4.43
CA ILE A 134 -17.51 4.96 5.87
C ILE A 134 -16.39 4.06 6.41
N PHE A 135 -16.45 2.76 6.12
CA PHE A 135 -15.42 1.80 6.53
C PHE A 135 -14.08 2.12 5.89
N TYR A 136 -14.07 2.50 4.61
CA TYR A 136 -12.85 2.92 3.93
C TYR A 136 -12.22 4.16 4.60
N LYS A 137 -13.02 5.15 5.00
CA LYS A 137 -12.52 6.35 5.68
C LYS A 137 -11.84 5.99 7.01
N MET A 138 -12.44 5.12 7.83
CA MET A 138 -11.80 4.62 9.06
C MET A 138 -10.50 3.86 8.76
N TRP A 139 -10.49 3.03 7.71
CA TRP A 139 -9.29 2.32 7.28
C TRP A 139 -8.17 3.28 6.82
N GLN A 140 -8.51 4.40 6.16
CA GLN A 140 -7.54 5.40 5.73
C GLN A 140 -6.77 6.02 6.90
N PHE A 141 -7.42 6.27 8.04
CA PHE A 141 -6.74 6.75 9.23
C PHE A 141 -5.84 5.67 9.85
N THR A 142 -6.33 4.44 9.91
CA THR A 142 -5.64 3.35 10.64
C THR A 142 -4.47 2.74 9.86
N LYS A 143 -4.46 2.79 8.52
CA LYS A 143 -3.42 2.17 7.69
C LYS A 143 -2.02 2.77 7.87
N GLU A 144 -1.94 4.04 8.23
CA GLU A 144 -0.65 4.75 8.45
C GLU A 144 -0.16 4.63 9.91
N MET A 145 -0.99 4.15 10.83
CA MET A 145 -0.64 4.07 12.24
C MET A 145 0.36 2.94 12.53
N PRO A 146 1.24 3.10 13.54
CA PRO A 146 2.05 2.00 14.07
C PRO A 146 1.19 0.83 14.54
N PHE A 147 1.73 -0.38 14.46
CA PHE A 147 0.98 -1.62 14.71
C PHE A 147 0.21 -1.63 16.04
N GLU A 148 0.86 -1.28 17.16
CA GLU A 148 0.23 -1.28 18.48
C GLU A 148 -0.89 -0.24 18.61
N GLN A 149 -0.73 0.93 17.99
CA GLN A 149 -1.77 1.94 17.96
C GLN A 149 -2.93 1.48 17.10
N ARG A 150 -2.65 0.94 15.91
CA ARG A 150 -3.66 0.39 15.00
C ARG A 150 -4.51 -0.70 15.66
N GLN A 151 -3.88 -1.60 16.42
CA GLN A 151 -4.60 -2.64 17.16
C GLN A 151 -5.56 -2.07 18.21
N ARG A 152 -5.13 -1.04 18.94
CA ARG A 152 -6.00 -0.34 19.90
C ARG A 152 -7.18 0.32 19.20
N GLU A 153 -6.94 1.01 18.08
CA GLU A 153 -8.00 1.64 17.29
C GLU A 153 -9.00 0.62 16.75
N PHE A 154 -8.53 -0.51 16.21
CA PHE A 154 -9.44 -1.58 15.76
C PHE A 154 -10.31 -2.11 16.89
N LYS A 155 -9.78 -2.21 18.11
CA LYS A 155 -10.58 -2.61 19.27
C LYS A 155 -11.67 -1.58 19.56
N LEU A 156 -11.33 -0.29 19.57
CA LEU A 156 -12.29 0.80 19.80
C LEU A 156 -13.37 0.84 18.72
N ILE A 157 -13.00 0.70 17.44
CA ILE A 157 -13.96 0.64 16.32
C ILE A 157 -14.92 -0.53 16.50
N ASN A 158 -14.41 -1.73 16.80
CA ASN A 158 -15.24 -2.92 16.96
C ASN A 158 -16.15 -2.86 18.20
N GLU A 159 -15.77 -2.12 19.24
CA GLU A 159 -16.58 -1.91 20.45
C GLU A 159 -17.62 -0.77 20.28
N HIS A 160 -17.50 0.04 19.22
CA HIS A 160 -18.39 1.18 19.01
C HIS A 160 -19.79 0.73 18.55
N PRO A 161 -20.88 1.21 19.20
CA PRO A 161 -22.24 0.77 18.90
C PRO A 161 -22.66 1.07 17.45
N GLU A 162 -22.33 2.26 16.94
CA GLU A 162 -22.65 2.63 15.56
C GLU A 162 -21.94 1.72 14.53
N PHE A 163 -20.71 1.28 14.81
CA PHE A 163 -20.01 0.35 13.93
C PHE A 163 -20.69 -1.02 13.91
N SER A 164 -21.14 -1.50 15.07
CA SER A 164 -21.92 -2.73 15.18
C SER A 164 -23.24 -2.61 14.41
N ALA A 165 -23.95 -1.49 14.52
CA ALA A 165 -25.19 -1.23 13.79
C ALA A 165 -24.98 -1.24 12.26
N LEU A 166 -23.90 -0.64 11.76
CA LEU A 166 -23.53 -0.70 10.34
C LEU A 166 -23.23 -2.13 9.88
N CYS A 167 -22.54 -2.93 10.70
CA CYS A 167 -22.25 -4.33 10.39
C CYS A 167 -23.54 -5.19 10.35
N GLU A 168 -24.48 -4.94 11.25
CA GLU A 168 -25.79 -5.60 11.27
C GLU A 168 -26.61 -5.20 10.04
N ARG A 169 -26.67 -3.90 9.71
CA ARG A 169 -27.33 -3.41 8.49
C ARG A 169 -26.72 -4.03 7.23
N LEU A 170 -25.38 -4.08 7.12
CA LEU A 170 -24.73 -4.79 6.02
C LEU A 170 -25.13 -6.26 5.97
N THR A 171 -25.29 -6.93 7.11
CA THR A 171 -25.72 -8.33 7.13
C THR A 171 -27.14 -8.52 6.58
N ILE A 172 -28.03 -7.55 6.78
CA ILE A 172 -29.41 -7.58 6.32
C ILE A 172 -29.53 -7.13 4.86
N GLU A 173 -28.89 -6.02 4.51
CA GLU A 173 -29.07 -5.30 3.25
C GLU A 173 -28.02 -5.64 2.17
N ALA A 174 -27.01 -6.49 2.46
CA ALA A 174 -25.91 -6.72 1.51
C ALA A 174 -26.36 -7.25 0.14
N GLY A 175 -27.51 -7.91 0.03
CA GLY A 175 -28.05 -8.35 -1.28
C GLY A 175 -28.41 -7.18 -2.22
N ALA A 176 -28.59 -5.98 -1.67
CA ALA A 176 -28.84 -4.76 -2.43
C ALA A 176 -27.55 -3.98 -2.78
N LEU A 177 -26.37 -4.46 -2.35
CA LEU A 177 -25.10 -3.83 -2.72
C LEU A 177 -24.84 -4.01 -4.23
N GLU A 178 -24.48 -2.93 -4.91
CA GLU A 178 -23.97 -3.07 -6.28
C GLU A 178 -22.64 -3.83 -6.27
N ASN A 179 -22.38 -4.64 -7.31
CA ASN A 179 -21.19 -5.48 -7.43
C ASN A 179 -19.87 -4.73 -7.17
N LYS A 180 -19.77 -3.50 -7.71
CA LYS A 180 -18.59 -2.63 -7.54
C LYS A 180 -18.36 -2.20 -6.09
N PHE A 181 -19.42 -2.10 -5.28
CA PHE A 181 -19.34 -1.77 -3.87
C PHE A 181 -19.14 -3.02 -3.01
N LEU A 182 -19.80 -4.13 -3.33
CA LEU A 182 -19.72 -5.38 -2.58
C LEU A 182 -18.28 -5.83 -2.31
N VAL A 183 -17.45 -5.94 -3.35
CA VAL A 183 -16.06 -6.40 -3.20
C VAL A 183 -15.21 -5.39 -2.44
N ARG A 184 -15.43 -4.09 -2.68
CA ARG A 184 -14.72 -3.00 -1.98
C ARG A 184 -15.08 -2.99 -0.49
N THR A 185 -16.37 -3.13 -0.16
CA THR A 185 -16.90 -3.22 1.20
C THR A 185 -16.32 -4.45 1.93
N LEU A 186 -16.32 -5.63 1.30
CA LEU A 186 -15.69 -6.83 1.87
C LEU A 186 -14.21 -6.58 2.19
N ARG A 187 -13.45 -6.00 1.23
CA ARG A 187 -12.03 -5.70 1.42
C ARG A 187 -11.79 -4.76 2.61
N VAL A 188 -12.55 -3.68 2.74
CA VAL A 188 -12.33 -2.72 3.83
C VAL A 188 -12.78 -3.30 5.17
N THR A 189 -13.85 -4.10 5.20
CA THR A 189 -14.31 -4.81 6.40
C THR A 189 -13.21 -5.72 6.95
N VAL A 190 -12.57 -6.51 6.07
CA VAL A 190 -11.43 -7.37 6.44
C VAL A 190 -10.21 -6.55 6.88
N ASN A 191 -9.91 -5.42 6.20
CA ASN A 191 -8.78 -4.56 6.58
C ASN A 191 -8.98 -3.86 7.93
N LEU A 192 -10.22 -3.61 8.35
CA LEU A 192 -10.57 -3.11 9.69
C LEU A 192 -10.49 -4.19 10.78
N ALA A 193 -9.92 -5.36 10.46
CA ALA A 193 -9.76 -6.49 11.38
C ALA A 193 -11.07 -7.04 11.95
N VAL A 194 -12.20 -6.86 11.25
CA VAL A 194 -13.44 -7.58 11.56
C VAL A 194 -13.19 -9.08 11.37
N SER A 195 -13.61 -9.88 12.35
CA SER A 195 -13.38 -11.33 12.34
C SER A 195 -13.87 -11.95 11.04
N HIS A 196 -13.04 -12.80 10.42
CA HIS A 196 -13.40 -13.48 9.18
C HIS A 196 -14.59 -14.42 9.36
N ASP A 197 -14.84 -14.88 10.57
CA ASP A 197 -15.96 -15.78 10.92
C ASP A 197 -17.21 -15.00 11.37
N SER A 198 -17.13 -13.66 11.38
CA SER A 198 -18.29 -12.82 11.68
C SER A 198 -19.39 -12.98 10.63
N ARG A 199 -20.63 -12.83 11.07
CA ARG A 199 -21.81 -12.95 10.19
C ARG A 199 -21.77 -11.97 9.02
N VAL A 200 -21.30 -10.74 9.24
CA VAL A 200 -21.17 -9.72 8.17
C VAL A 200 -20.16 -10.14 7.11
N VAL A 201 -18.98 -10.63 7.49
CA VAL A 201 -17.96 -11.07 6.53
C VAL A 201 -18.43 -12.31 5.77
N GLN A 202 -19.03 -13.28 6.45
CA GLN A 202 -19.56 -14.48 5.81
C GLN A 202 -20.72 -14.18 4.85
N THR A 203 -21.57 -13.20 5.19
CA THR A 203 -22.67 -12.77 4.31
C THR A 203 -22.11 -12.10 3.05
N LEU A 204 -21.15 -11.19 3.19
CA LEU A 204 -20.49 -10.54 2.06
C LEU A 204 -19.75 -11.56 1.16
N LEU A 205 -19.09 -12.56 1.76
CA LEU A 205 -18.44 -13.65 1.01
C LEU A 205 -19.45 -14.48 0.21
N ARG A 206 -20.59 -14.82 0.82
CA ARG A 206 -21.65 -15.58 0.14
C ARG A 206 -22.21 -14.83 -1.05
N ILE A 207 -22.53 -13.56 -0.90
CA ILE A 207 -23.07 -12.74 -1.99
C ILE A 207 -22.00 -12.55 -3.08
N ALA A 208 -20.74 -12.35 -2.69
CA ALA A 208 -19.65 -12.29 -3.67
C ALA A 208 -19.48 -13.61 -4.45
N GLN A 209 -19.73 -14.76 -3.81
CA GLN A 209 -19.75 -16.04 -4.49
C GLN A 209 -20.95 -16.16 -5.46
N GLU A 210 -22.14 -15.69 -5.07
CA GLU A 210 -23.33 -15.70 -5.94
C GLU A 210 -23.17 -14.80 -7.16
N HIS A 211 -22.50 -13.65 -7.00
CA HIS A 211 -22.28 -12.66 -8.06
C HIS A 211 -20.97 -12.86 -8.83
N LEU A 212 -20.27 -13.99 -8.61
CA LEU A 212 -18.89 -14.18 -9.08
C LEU A 212 -18.73 -13.96 -10.59
N ASN A 213 -19.67 -14.46 -11.39
CA ASN A 213 -19.66 -14.34 -12.85
C ASN A 213 -20.05 -12.94 -13.37
N GLN A 214 -20.51 -12.05 -12.49
CA GLN A 214 -20.93 -10.70 -12.82
C GLN A 214 -19.87 -9.65 -12.49
N PHE A 215 -18.75 -10.08 -11.88
CA PHE A 215 -17.66 -9.18 -11.54
C PHE A 215 -16.79 -8.89 -12.76
N ASP A 216 -16.41 -7.62 -12.88
CA ASP A 216 -15.34 -7.22 -13.78
C ASP A 216 -13.97 -7.72 -13.27
N LEU A 217 -12.97 -7.59 -14.13
CA LEU A 217 -11.64 -8.11 -13.85
C LEU A 217 -10.97 -7.41 -12.64
N ASP A 218 -11.23 -6.12 -12.44
CA ASP A 218 -10.75 -5.36 -11.27
C ASP A 218 -11.36 -5.93 -9.98
N SER A 219 -12.67 -6.14 -9.97
CA SER A 219 -13.38 -6.72 -8.82
C SER A 219 -12.90 -8.13 -8.52
N LEU A 220 -12.70 -8.98 -9.53
CA LEU A 220 -12.12 -10.32 -9.35
C LEU A 220 -10.70 -10.25 -8.76
N CYS A 221 -9.87 -9.32 -9.24
CA CYS A 221 -8.53 -9.11 -8.70
C CYS A 221 -8.56 -8.64 -7.24
N ILE A 222 -9.39 -7.65 -6.91
CA ILE A 222 -9.56 -7.16 -5.53
C ILE A 222 -10.05 -8.28 -4.61
N LEU A 223 -11.02 -9.06 -5.06
CA LEU A 223 -11.56 -10.19 -4.31
C LEU A 223 -10.47 -11.23 -4.07
N SER A 224 -9.70 -11.64 -5.09
CA SER A 224 -8.60 -12.59 -4.93
C SER A 224 -7.57 -12.14 -3.89
N HIS A 225 -7.12 -10.88 -3.98
CA HIS A 225 -6.16 -10.31 -3.03
C HIS A 225 -6.71 -10.26 -1.60
N THR A 226 -8.02 -9.98 -1.44
CA THR A 226 -8.68 -9.96 -0.15
C THR A 226 -8.72 -11.36 0.45
N LEU A 227 -9.14 -12.36 -0.34
CA LEU A 227 -9.22 -13.75 0.10
C LEU A 227 -7.86 -14.31 0.49
N HIS A 228 -6.77 -13.94 -0.19
CA HIS A 228 -5.41 -14.40 0.15
C HIS A 228 -4.99 -14.00 1.58
N LYS A 229 -5.56 -12.92 2.12
CA LYS A 229 -5.31 -12.49 3.51
C LYS A 229 -6.20 -13.20 4.52
N MET A 230 -7.25 -13.88 4.06
CA MET A 230 -8.24 -14.51 4.92
C MET A 230 -7.88 -15.97 5.22
N LYS A 231 -8.10 -16.35 6.48
CA LYS A 231 -7.93 -17.73 6.99
C LYS A 231 -9.24 -18.54 7.01
N SER A 232 -10.36 -17.97 6.56
CA SER A 232 -11.66 -18.64 6.63
C SER A 232 -11.74 -19.84 5.69
N SER A 233 -12.49 -20.86 6.08
CA SER A 233 -12.73 -22.08 5.29
C SER A 233 -13.34 -21.77 3.91
N ASN A 234 -14.25 -20.79 3.86
CA ASN A 234 -14.92 -20.37 2.63
C ASN A 234 -14.01 -19.62 1.64
N ALA A 235 -12.83 -19.18 2.08
CA ALA A 235 -11.94 -18.42 1.20
C ALA A 235 -11.19 -19.30 0.19
N GLN A 236 -10.91 -20.58 0.51
CA GLN A 236 -10.19 -21.48 -0.40
C GLN A 236 -11.01 -21.85 -1.65
N PRO A 237 -12.26 -22.34 -1.54
CA PRO A 237 -13.06 -22.68 -2.72
C PRO A 237 -13.28 -21.47 -3.63
N LEU A 238 -13.51 -20.29 -3.04
CA LEU A 238 -13.72 -19.06 -3.79
C LEU A 238 -12.45 -18.60 -4.51
N ARG A 239 -11.26 -18.78 -3.90
CA ARG A 239 -9.98 -18.53 -4.59
C ARG A 239 -9.82 -19.40 -5.83
N GLU A 240 -10.14 -20.68 -5.74
CA GLU A 240 -10.04 -21.59 -6.90
C GLU A 240 -11.07 -21.26 -7.98
N ALA A 241 -12.29 -20.86 -7.59
CA ALA A 241 -13.31 -20.40 -8.53
C ALA A 241 -12.85 -19.13 -9.28
N ILE A 242 -12.32 -18.14 -8.57
CA ILE A 242 -11.74 -16.94 -9.18
C ILE A 242 -10.57 -17.31 -10.09
N ARG A 243 -9.67 -18.20 -9.64
CA ARG A 243 -8.51 -18.62 -10.45
C ARG A 243 -8.93 -19.24 -11.79
N ARG A 244 -10.02 -20.01 -11.80
CA ARG A 244 -10.60 -20.57 -13.03
C ARG A 244 -11.16 -19.48 -13.94
N LEU A 245 -11.95 -18.55 -13.41
CA LEU A 245 -12.47 -17.43 -14.21
C LEU A 245 -11.35 -16.57 -14.80
N LEU A 246 -10.33 -16.28 -14.01
CA LEU A 246 -9.17 -15.50 -14.48
C LEU A 246 -8.39 -16.22 -15.58
N LEU A 247 -8.36 -17.57 -15.59
CA LEU A 247 -7.71 -18.36 -16.64
C LEU A 247 -8.43 -18.17 -18.00
N ASP A 248 -9.75 -18.16 -18.00
CA ASP A 248 -10.56 -17.99 -19.21
C ASP A 248 -10.37 -16.61 -19.85
N HIS A 249 -10.00 -15.59 -19.07
CA HIS A 249 -9.73 -14.23 -19.57
C HIS A 249 -8.34 -14.03 -20.16
N ILE A 250 -7.37 -14.93 -19.93
CA ILE A 250 -5.98 -14.74 -20.38
C ILE A 250 -5.86 -14.64 -21.91
N PRO A 251 -6.49 -15.53 -22.71
CA PRO A 251 -6.32 -15.52 -24.16
C PRO A 251 -6.76 -14.20 -24.81
N GLU A 252 -7.86 -13.63 -24.31
CA GLU A 252 -8.51 -12.42 -24.86
C GLU A 252 -7.87 -11.11 -24.36
N THR A 253 -7.12 -11.15 -23.25
CA THR A 253 -6.52 -9.95 -22.68
C THR A 253 -5.30 -9.49 -23.49
N SER A 254 -5.38 -8.30 -24.08
CA SER A 254 -4.26 -7.64 -24.80
C SER A 254 -3.52 -6.57 -23.99
N ASN A 255 -4.00 -6.25 -22.78
CA ASN A 255 -3.40 -5.20 -21.96
C ASN A 255 -2.37 -5.77 -20.96
N VAL A 256 -1.11 -5.33 -21.06
CA VAL A 256 0.01 -5.80 -20.21
C VAL A 256 -0.20 -5.45 -18.73
N LYS A 257 -0.70 -4.25 -18.42
CA LYS A 257 -1.04 -3.86 -17.05
C LYS A 257 -2.11 -4.78 -16.46
N THR A 258 -3.09 -5.16 -17.27
CA THR A 258 -4.11 -6.13 -16.86
C THR A 258 -3.50 -7.51 -16.61
N LEU A 259 -2.69 -8.04 -17.54
CA LEU A 259 -2.03 -9.34 -17.37
C LEU A 259 -1.10 -9.39 -16.14
N THR A 260 -0.38 -8.31 -15.86
CA THR A 260 0.47 -8.23 -14.66
C THR A 260 -0.36 -8.09 -13.38
N MET A 261 -1.55 -7.49 -13.42
CA MET A 261 -2.52 -7.52 -12.34
C MET A 261 -3.03 -8.95 -12.08
N LEU A 262 -3.31 -9.70 -13.16
CA LEU A 262 -3.70 -11.12 -13.06
C LEU A 262 -2.61 -11.97 -12.43
N MET A 263 -1.34 -11.78 -12.82
CA MET A 263 -0.21 -12.43 -12.15
C MET A 263 -0.25 -12.20 -10.63
N LYS A 264 -0.51 -10.97 -10.20
CA LYS A 264 -0.59 -10.65 -8.77
C LYS A 264 -1.79 -11.32 -8.09
N ALA A 265 -2.92 -11.38 -8.77
CA ALA A 265 -4.16 -11.98 -8.27
C ALA A 265 -4.07 -13.51 -8.14
N VAL A 266 -3.45 -14.21 -9.10
CA VAL A 266 -3.31 -15.68 -9.04
C VAL A 266 -2.20 -16.10 -8.07
N GLY A 267 -1.16 -15.28 -7.92
CA GLY A 267 -0.11 -15.44 -6.91
C GLY A 267 0.81 -16.66 -7.11
N LYS A 268 1.78 -16.80 -6.20
CA LYS A 268 2.85 -17.80 -6.27
C LYS A 268 2.38 -19.26 -6.17
N ASP A 269 1.30 -19.48 -5.43
CA ASP A 269 0.76 -20.81 -5.11
C ASP A 269 -0.05 -21.40 -6.28
N SER A 270 -0.19 -20.64 -7.38
CA SER A 270 -0.85 -21.11 -8.59
C SER A 270 -0.06 -22.22 -9.32
N PRO A 271 -0.76 -23.14 -10.03
CA PRO A 271 -0.13 -24.15 -10.86
C PRO A 271 0.87 -23.55 -11.85
N LEU A 272 2.02 -24.22 -12.00
CA LEU A 272 3.12 -23.77 -12.86
C LEU A 272 2.65 -23.48 -14.31
N GLU A 273 1.72 -24.28 -14.83
CA GLU A 273 1.17 -24.12 -16.17
C GLU A 273 0.46 -22.78 -16.34
N LEU A 274 -0.41 -22.40 -15.40
CA LEU A 274 -1.07 -21.08 -15.40
C LEU A 274 -0.04 -19.95 -15.35
N LYS A 275 0.99 -20.09 -14.51
CA LYS A 275 2.06 -19.09 -14.40
C LYS A 275 2.80 -18.91 -15.72
N LYS A 276 3.12 -20.00 -16.41
CA LYS A 276 3.75 -19.98 -17.74
C LYS A 276 2.85 -19.35 -18.78
N GLN A 277 1.55 -19.70 -18.82
CA GLN A 277 0.60 -19.12 -19.77
C GLN A 277 0.49 -17.59 -19.62
N LEU A 278 0.42 -17.07 -18.38
CA LEU A 278 0.46 -15.63 -18.13
C LEU A 278 1.75 -14.99 -18.65
N ALA A 279 2.91 -15.57 -18.34
CA ALA A 279 4.19 -15.02 -18.76
C ALA A 279 4.39 -15.08 -20.28
N SER A 280 3.99 -16.17 -20.92
CA SER A 280 4.03 -16.32 -22.38
C SER A 280 3.07 -15.36 -23.07
N LYS A 281 1.87 -15.16 -22.53
CA LYS A 281 0.92 -14.16 -23.05
C LYS A 281 1.50 -12.74 -22.94
N VAL A 282 2.07 -12.36 -21.79
CA VAL A 282 2.76 -11.07 -21.65
C VAL A 282 3.92 -10.95 -22.65
N PHE A 283 4.73 -12.00 -22.80
CA PHE A 283 5.86 -11.99 -23.72
C PHE A 283 5.45 -11.85 -25.19
N SER A 284 4.30 -12.41 -25.59
CA SER A 284 3.76 -12.25 -26.94
C SER A 284 3.43 -10.80 -27.30
N LEU A 285 3.23 -9.93 -26.30
CA LEU A 285 2.94 -8.51 -26.46
C LEU A 285 4.20 -7.62 -26.35
N SER A 286 5.39 -8.22 -26.39
CA SER A 286 6.66 -7.51 -26.11
C SER A 286 6.98 -6.35 -27.05
N SER A 287 6.43 -6.34 -28.26
CA SER A 287 6.56 -5.23 -29.21
C SER A 287 5.79 -3.98 -28.78
N GLU A 288 4.80 -4.12 -27.90
CA GLU A 288 3.85 -3.05 -27.51
C GLU A 288 4.16 -2.48 -26.11
N PHE A 289 5.25 -2.92 -25.47
CA PHE A 289 5.58 -2.48 -24.12
C PHE A 289 5.88 -0.98 -24.04
N THR A 290 5.28 -0.33 -23.05
CA THR A 290 5.62 1.03 -22.62
C THR A 290 6.72 1.00 -21.56
N SER A 291 7.38 2.14 -21.28
CA SER A 291 8.34 2.25 -20.16
C SER A 291 7.71 1.82 -18.83
N ALA A 292 6.45 2.16 -18.58
CA ALA A 292 5.74 1.78 -17.35
C ALA A 292 5.54 0.26 -17.20
N ASP A 293 5.41 -0.47 -18.31
CA ASP A 293 5.10 -1.91 -18.29
C ASP A 293 6.27 -2.74 -17.74
N HIS A 294 7.52 -2.37 -18.02
CA HIS A 294 8.69 -3.14 -17.58
C HIS A 294 8.70 -3.34 -16.06
N PHE A 295 8.40 -2.28 -15.30
CA PHE A 295 8.29 -2.32 -13.85
C PHE A 295 7.18 -3.29 -13.39
N HIS A 296 6.01 -3.20 -14.02
CA HIS A 296 4.87 -4.05 -13.70
C HIS A 296 5.14 -5.53 -14.01
N ILE A 297 5.90 -5.81 -15.07
CA ILE A 297 6.31 -7.17 -15.46
C ILE A 297 7.26 -7.79 -14.42
N PHE A 298 8.31 -7.05 -14.00
CA PHE A 298 9.20 -7.53 -12.92
C PHE A 298 8.41 -7.85 -11.64
N SER A 299 7.54 -6.92 -11.23
CA SER A 299 6.69 -7.10 -10.05
C SER A 299 5.72 -8.27 -10.20
N GLY A 300 5.12 -8.45 -11.37
CA GLY A 300 4.19 -9.55 -11.67
C GLY A 300 4.88 -10.91 -11.60
N LEU A 301 6.03 -11.06 -12.27
CA LEU A 301 6.81 -12.30 -12.30
C LEU A 301 7.33 -12.70 -10.91
N ALA A 302 7.80 -11.73 -10.12
CA ALA A 302 8.19 -11.97 -8.74
C ALA A 302 6.99 -12.45 -7.89
N LYS A 303 5.80 -11.86 -8.10
CA LYS A 303 4.60 -12.21 -7.33
C LYS A 303 4.07 -13.63 -7.58
N ILE A 304 4.28 -14.15 -8.79
CA ILE A 304 3.96 -15.55 -9.13
C ILE A 304 5.13 -16.51 -8.90
N ASP A 305 6.30 -16.01 -8.46
CA ASP A 305 7.52 -16.81 -8.30
C ASP A 305 7.85 -17.58 -9.59
N LEU A 306 7.97 -16.85 -10.71
CA LEU A 306 8.34 -17.40 -12.02
C LEU A 306 9.49 -16.63 -12.65
N LYS A 307 10.60 -17.31 -12.89
CA LYS A 307 11.73 -16.80 -13.66
C LYS A 307 11.51 -17.06 -15.16
N HIS A 308 10.91 -16.11 -15.87
CA HIS A 308 10.77 -16.14 -17.33
C HIS A 308 11.90 -15.35 -18.01
N THR A 309 13.07 -15.98 -18.17
CA THR A 309 14.31 -15.31 -18.63
C THR A 309 14.14 -14.49 -19.92
N PRO A 310 13.53 -14.98 -21.01
CA PRO A 310 13.38 -14.19 -22.23
C PRO A 310 12.61 -12.87 -22.02
N LEU A 311 11.60 -12.89 -21.15
CA LEU A 311 10.78 -11.72 -20.84
C LEU A 311 11.57 -10.75 -19.96
N LEU A 312 12.27 -11.27 -18.94
CA LEU A 312 13.12 -10.49 -18.07
C LEU A 312 14.29 -9.83 -18.83
N ASP A 313 14.91 -10.53 -19.77
CA ASP A 313 15.99 -9.99 -20.61
C ASP A 313 15.48 -8.84 -21.51
N THR A 314 14.33 -9.02 -22.16
CA THR A 314 13.68 -7.97 -22.95
C THR A 314 13.39 -6.73 -22.11
N CYS A 315 12.76 -6.89 -20.95
CA CYS A 315 12.49 -5.77 -20.05
C CYS A 315 13.77 -5.13 -19.50
N SER A 316 14.80 -5.94 -19.19
CA SER A 316 16.08 -5.45 -18.67
C SER A 316 16.79 -4.55 -19.66
N LYS A 317 16.82 -4.95 -20.94
CA LYS A 317 17.43 -4.15 -22.00
C LYS A 317 16.75 -2.78 -22.12
N LYS A 318 15.42 -2.77 -22.22
CA LYS A 318 14.64 -1.53 -22.35
C LYS A 318 14.72 -0.63 -21.13
N LEU A 319 14.74 -1.22 -19.92
CA LEU A 319 14.88 -0.46 -18.69
C LEU A 319 16.27 0.17 -18.56
N ALA A 320 17.32 -0.56 -18.93
CA ALA A 320 18.69 -0.04 -18.92
C ALA A 320 18.91 1.11 -19.93
N GLU A 321 18.18 1.11 -21.05
CA GLU A 321 18.21 2.19 -22.06
C GLU A 321 17.51 3.48 -21.59
N ASN A 322 16.52 3.38 -20.70
CA ASN A 322 15.63 4.49 -20.34
C ASN A 322 15.55 4.74 -18.81
N LEU A 323 16.66 4.61 -18.08
CA LEU A 323 16.67 4.68 -16.62
C LEU A 323 16.11 5.98 -16.03
N HIS A 324 16.20 7.08 -16.77
CA HIS A 324 15.70 8.40 -16.36
C HIS A 324 14.18 8.48 -16.26
N ASP A 325 13.43 7.55 -16.88
CA ASP A 325 11.97 7.49 -16.80
C ASP A 325 11.47 6.93 -15.46
N TYR A 326 12.36 6.40 -14.61
CA TYR A 326 12.00 5.68 -13.41
C TYR A 326 12.46 6.42 -12.15
N SER A 327 11.57 6.50 -11.17
CA SER A 327 11.94 6.96 -9.83
C SER A 327 12.91 6.00 -9.15
N PHE A 328 13.69 6.53 -8.21
CA PHE A 328 14.58 5.76 -7.35
C PHE A 328 13.88 4.54 -6.71
N THR A 329 12.65 4.73 -6.22
CA THR A 329 11.84 3.68 -5.58
C THR A 329 11.47 2.56 -6.56
N GLN A 330 11.17 2.89 -7.82
CA GLN A 330 10.90 1.89 -8.86
C GLN A 330 12.15 1.08 -9.18
N LEU A 331 13.31 1.73 -9.34
CA LEU A 331 14.58 1.05 -9.60
C LEU A 331 14.99 0.11 -8.46
N LEU A 332 14.86 0.56 -7.21
CA LEU A 332 15.11 -0.28 -6.03
C LEU A 332 14.18 -1.51 -5.99
N THR A 333 12.91 -1.32 -6.33
CA THR A 333 11.93 -2.40 -6.40
C THR A 333 12.26 -3.39 -7.52
N VAL A 334 12.77 -2.94 -8.68
CA VAL A 334 13.25 -3.84 -9.75
C VAL A 334 14.40 -4.70 -9.26
N LEU A 335 15.39 -4.11 -8.58
CA LEU A 335 16.50 -4.87 -7.98
C LEU A 335 16.00 -5.91 -6.96
N TRP A 336 15.02 -5.53 -6.14
CA TRP A 336 14.37 -6.46 -5.21
C TRP A 336 13.67 -7.62 -5.92
N CYS A 337 12.91 -7.34 -6.98
CA CYS A 337 12.26 -8.37 -7.79
C CYS A 337 13.28 -9.31 -8.45
N CYS A 338 14.42 -8.79 -8.91
CA CYS A 338 15.50 -9.59 -9.48
C CYS A 338 16.12 -10.53 -8.42
N LEU A 339 16.31 -10.02 -7.19
CA LEU A 339 16.81 -10.82 -6.07
C LEU A 339 15.84 -11.95 -5.72
N GLU A 340 14.56 -11.65 -5.53
CA GLU A 340 13.52 -12.66 -5.24
C GLU A 340 13.42 -13.70 -6.35
N GLY A 341 13.38 -13.26 -7.61
CA GLY A 341 13.28 -14.13 -8.79
C GLY A 341 14.59 -14.84 -9.19
N LYS A 342 15.68 -14.68 -8.42
CA LYS A 342 17.02 -15.23 -8.72
C LYS A 342 17.46 -14.93 -10.16
N TYR A 343 17.15 -13.73 -10.62
CA TYR A 343 17.49 -13.22 -11.95
C TYR A 343 18.71 -12.31 -11.84
N ARG A 344 19.68 -12.50 -12.73
CA ARG A 344 20.94 -11.76 -12.74
C ARG A 344 21.16 -11.22 -14.14
N ASN A 345 21.28 -9.90 -14.25
CA ASN A 345 21.62 -9.22 -15.49
C ASN A 345 22.64 -8.13 -15.16
N HIS A 346 23.89 -8.40 -15.53
CA HIS A 346 25.01 -7.51 -15.18
C HIS A 346 24.83 -6.12 -15.79
N THR A 347 24.42 -6.05 -17.06
CA THR A 347 24.19 -4.79 -17.76
C THR A 347 23.14 -3.96 -17.03
N LEU A 348 22.00 -4.54 -16.68
CA LEU A 348 20.95 -3.86 -15.93
C LEU A 348 21.46 -3.31 -14.60
N PHE A 349 22.13 -4.16 -13.80
CA PHE A 349 22.58 -3.78 -12.47
C PHE A 349 23.65 -2.69 -12.51
N SER A 350 24.61 -2.81 -13.44
CA SER A 350 25.64 -1.80 -13.65
C SER A 350 25.04 -0.47 -14.09
N SER A 351 24.06 -0.48 -15.00
CA SER A 351 23.37 0.73 -15.45
C SER A 351 22.59 1.39 -14.31
N ILE A 352 21.82 0.63 -13.52
CA ILE A 352 21.08 1.16 -12.35
C ILE A 352 22.07 1.75 -11.33
N SER A 353 23.14 1.03 -11.00
CA SER A 353 24.15 1.49 -10.05
C SER A 353 24.79 2.81 -10.48
N LYS A 354 25.13 2.93 -11.76
CA LYS A 354 25.71 4.15 -12.32
C LYS A 354 24.71 5.31 -12.25
N HIS A 355 23.49 5.11 -12.72
CA HIS A 355 22.44 6.13 -12.69
C HIS A 355 22.14 6.62 -11.25
N MET A 356 22.09 5.70 -10.28
CA MET A 356 21.91 6.06 -8.86
C MET A 356 23.10 6.85 -8.31
N ALA A 357 24.34 6.51 -8.68
CA ALA A 357 25.53 7.26 -8.28
C ALA A 357 25.50 8.69 -8.85
N ASP A 358 25.26 8.83 -10.16
CA ASP A 358 25.18 10.12 -10.85
C ASP A 358 24.07 11.02 -10.25
N THR A 359 22.94 10.42 -9.90
CA THR A 359 21.82 11.13 -9.24
C THR A 359 22.20 11.59 -7.84
N ILE A 360 23.03 10.86 -7.10
CA ILE A 360 23.40 11.28 -5.73
C ILE A 360 24.46 12.37 -5.74
N ASP A 361 25.40 12.28 -6.69
CA ASP A 361 26.46 13.26 -6.82
C ASP A 361 25.88 14.62 -7.25
N THR A 362 24.92 14.64 -8.19
CA THR A 362 24.18 15.86 -8.54
C THR A 362 23.42 16.49 -7.37
N TRP A 363 22.92 15.69 -6.42
CA TRP A 363 22.25 16.21 -5.22
C TRP A 363 23.24 16.72 -4.16
N ARG A 364 24.48 16.25 -4.19
CA ARG A 364 25.56 16.74 -3.32
C ARG A 364 26.12 18.06 -3.83
N ASP A 365 26.16 18.26 -5.14
CA ASP A 365 26.68 19.48 -5.76
C ASP A 365 25.69 20.66 -5.72
N GLN A 366 24.43 20.41 -5.37
CA GLN A 366 23.38 21.44 -5.18
C GLN A 366 23.21 21.92 -3.71
N GLN A 367 24.02 21.39 -2.78
CA GLN A 367 24.13 21.87 -1.39
C GLN A 367 25.42 22.65 -1.20
#